data_AF-F2QPE2-F1
#
_entry.id   AF-F2QPE2-F1
#
_cell.length_a   1.000
_cell.length_b   1.000
_cell.length_c   1.000
_cell.angle_alpha   90.00
_cell.angle_beta   90.00
_cell.angle_gamma   90.00
#
_symmetry.space_group_name_H-M   'P 1'
#
loop_
_entity.id
_entity.type
_entity.pdbx_description
1 polymer ?
#
loop_
_entity_poly.entity_id
_entity_poly.type
_entity_poly.pdbx_seq_one_letter_code
_entity_poly.pdbx_strand_id
1 'polypeptide(L)'
;MSFSSKVVLVLADYYASLFSVALLIGIISVISAKFIPELNGLLKYGKTLDVGSVTKWKWLYVPKSWFLHFYILDFTWALIGLLLVGVNSSRSSIILIFNFLQSLRRIYECAYVSKFAEYSKIHLSHYLAGIVFYTIANLQVIVPHIFTNVPGDSETVVPQWSLFLASSLFIMGTIDQFFNHCHLANLKKYTAPSFGLFRYVVCAHYFDEILIYLAEYVILQDSTSFLIILWVIVNLGASACETRKFYMEKRSIVGPFIMIPLVW
;
A
#
# COMPACT_ATOMS: atom_id res chain seq x y z
N MET A 1 10.89 12.80 -35.46
CA MET A 1 10.76 11.64 -34.53
C MET A 1 10.89 10.36 -35.35
N SER A 2 11.85 9.48 -35.03
CA SER A 2 12.08 8.25 -35.80
C SER A 2 10.95 7.23 -35.58
N PHE A 3 10.77 6.27 -36.50
CA PHE A 3 9.78 5.19 -36.36
C PHE A 3 9.99 4.39 -35.06
N SER A 4 11.26 4.16 -34.67
CA SER A 4 11.63 3.49 -33.43
C SER A 4 11.19 4.27 -32.18
N SER A 5 11.35 5.60 -32.16
CA SER A 5 10.90 6.43 -31.05
C SER A 5 9.38 6.44 -30.87
N LYS A 6 8.60 6.27 -31.94
CA LYS A 6 7.13 6.15 -31.84
C LYS A 6 6.70 4.82 -31.24
N VAL A 7 7.34 3.71 -31.62
CA VAL A 7 7.04 2.38 -31.08
C VAL A 7 7.31 2.33 -29.57
N VAL A 8 8.42 2.91 -29.13
CA VAL A 8 8.81 3.01 -27.72
C VAL A 8 7.75 3.72 -26.87
N LEU A 9 7.24 4.86 -27.33
CA LEU A 9 6.21 5.60 -26.59
C LEU A 9 4.89 4.83 -26.52
N VAL A 10 4.49 4.20 -27.63
CA VAL A 10 3.28 3.36 -27.66
C VAL A 10 3.37 2.20 -26.66
N LEU A 11 4.54 1.58 -26.52
CA LEU A 11 4.74 0.52 -25.52
C LEU A 11 4.66 1.07 -24.09
N ALA A 12 5.32 2.19 -23.79
CA ALA A 12 5.24 2.81 -22.47
C ALA A 12 3.79 3.17 -22.08
N ASP A 13 3.05 3.79 -23.00
CA ASP A 13 1.64 4.15 -22.80
C ASP A 13 0.75 2.91 -22.61
N TYR A 14 1.03 1.82 -23.34
CA TYR A 14 0.33 0.55 -23.20
C TYR A 14 0.50 -0.04 -21.79
N TYR A 15 1.72 -0.06 -21.25
CA TYR A 15 1.96 -0.58 -19.90
C TYR A 15 1.35 0.32 -18.81
N ALA A 16 1.44 1.65 -18.95
CA ALA A 16 0.77 2.57 -18.03
C ALA A 16 -0.76 2.36 -18.01
N SER A 17 -1.34 2.13 -19.20
CA SER A 17 -2.76 1.79 -19.33
C SER A 17 -3.09 0.45 -18.68
N LEU A 18 -2.25 -0.56 -18.88
CA LEU A 18 -2.42 -1.88 -18.25
C LEU A 18 -2.40 -1.80 -16.72
N PHE A 19 -1.47 -1.04 -16.16
CA PHE A 19 -1.39 -0.80 -14.71
C PHE A 19 -2.64 -0.09 -14.19
N SER A 20 -3.07 0.96 -14.87
CA SER A 20 -4.28 1.70 -14.53
C SER A 20 -5.52 0.81 -14.55
N VAL A 21 -5.67 -0.05 -15.58
CA VAL A 21 -6.78 -1.01 -15.68
C VAL A 21 -6.75 -2.02 -14.54
N ALA A 22 -5.58 -2.57 -14.21
CA ALA A 22 -5.44 -3.52 -13.10
C ALA A 22 -5.83 -2.89 -11.75
N LEU A 23 -5.40 -1.65 -11.50
CA LEU A 23 -5.78 -0.88 -10.29
C LEU A 23 -7.28 -0.60 -10.25
N LEU A 24 -7.89 -0.20 -11.37
CA LEU A 24 -9.34 0.06 -11.45
C LEU A 24 -10.16 -1.21 -11.20
N ILE A 25 -9.77 -2.34 -11.79
CA ILE A 25 -10.42 -3.64 -11.53
C ILE A 25 -10.33 -3.96 -10.04
N GLY A 26 -9.16 -3.75 -9.42
CA GLY A 26 -9.00 -3.90 -7.98
C GLY A 26 -9.96 -3.01 -7.20
N ILE A 27 -9.96 -1.70 -7.44
CA ILE A 27 -10.80 -0.71 -6.75
C ILE A 27 -12.28 -1.12 -6.85
N ILE A 28 -12.75 -1.40 -8.06
CA ILE A 28 -14.13 -1.82 -8.32
C ILE A 28 -14.44 -3.13 -7.58
N SER A 29 -13.50 -4.08 -7.53
CA SER A 29 -13.68 -5.35 -6.83
C SER A 29 -13.86 -5.15 -5.32
N VAL A 30 -13.05 -4.29 -4.69
CA VAL A 30 -13.17 -3.98 -3.25
C VAL A 30 -14.49 -3.27 -2.95
N ILE A 31 -14.86 -2.29 -3.77
CA ILE A 31 -16.12 -1.55 -3.63
C ILE A 31 -17.31 -2.52 -3.78
N SER A 32 -17.30 -3.33 -4.84
CA SER A 32 -18.37 -4.32 -5.10
C SER A 32 -18.49 -5.31 -3.95
N ALA A 33 -17.37 -5.78 -3.42
CA ALA A 33 -17.37 -6.71 -2.29
C ALA A 33 -18.01 -6.12 -1.01
N LYS A 34 -18.04 -4.80 -0.86
CA LYS A 34 -18.70 -4.10 0.25
C LYS A 34 -20.22 -3.97 0.06
N PHE A 35 -20.67 -3.85 -1.18
CA PHE A 35 -22.09 -3.70 -1.50
C PHE A 35 -22.82 -5.01 -1.74
N ILE A 36 -22.10 -6.09 -2.07
CA ILE A 36 -22.65 -7.42 -2.31
C ILE A 36 -22.43 -8.28 -1.05
N PRO A 37 -23.49 -8.58 -0.26
CA PRO A 37 -23.36 -9.26 1.03
C PRO A 37 -22.60 -10.58 0.98
N GLU A 38 -22.75 -11.33 -0.10
CA GLU A 38 -22.11 -12.62 -0.34
C GLU A 38 -20.58 -12.50 -0.49
N LEU A 39 -20.10 -11.35 -0.94
CA LEU A 39 -18.68 -11.07 -1.17
C LEU A 39 -17.99 -10.41 0.04
N ASN A 40 -18.74 -9.95 1.05
CA ASN A 40 -18.17 -9.31 2.24
C ASN A 40 -17.15 -10.21 2.97
N GLY A 41 -17.31 -11.54 2.87
CA GLY A 41 -16.36 -12.50 3.43
C GLY A 41 -14.95 -12.36 2.85
N LEU A 42 -14.81 -11.87 1.61
CA LEU A 42 -13.52 -11.65 0.96
C LEU A 42 -12.74 -10.53 1.64
N LEU A 43 -13.41 -9.47 2.12
CA LEU A 43 -12.80 -8.30 2.76
C LEU A 43 -12.31 -8.56 4.18
N LYS A 44 -12.73 -9.68 4.79
CA LYS A 44 -12.40 -10.03 6.16
C LYS A 44 -11.12 -10.85 6.23
N TYR A 45 -10.23 -10.50 7.14
CA TYR A 45 -9.00 -11.25 7.39
C TYR A 45 -8.47 -11.02 8.81
N GLY A 46 -7.66 -11.95 9.29
CA GLY A 46 -7.13 -11.93 10.66
C GLY A 46 -8.23 -11.87 11.73
N LYS A 47 -8.34 -10.76 12.46
CA LYS A 47 -9.27 -10.64 13.61
C LYS A 47 -10.73 -10.54 13.21
N THR A 48 -11.02 -10.19 11.96
CA THR A 48 -12.38 -10.03 11.44
C THR A 48 -12.88 -11.28 10.69
N LEU A 49 -12.02 -12.29 10.53
CA LEU A 49 -12.34 -13.49 9.76
C LEU A 49 -13.20 -14.46 10.56
N ASP A 50 -14.27 -14.96 9.93
CA ASP A 50 -15.12 -16.01 10.50
C ASP A 50 -14.37 -17.37 10.44
N VAL A 51 -14.22 -18.01 11.60
CA VAL A 51 -13.52 -19.30 11.72
C VAL A 51 -14.21 -20.40 10.90
N GLY A 52 -15.54 -20.33 10.73
CA GLY A 52 -16.31 -21.31 9.96
C GLY A 52 -16.07 -21.28 8.45
N SER A 53 -15.74 -20.12 7.88
CA SER A 53 -15.44 -20.01 6.44
C SER A 53 -14.07 -20.61 6.09
N VAL A 54 -13.10 -20.47 6.99
CA VAL A 54 -11.73 -20.99 6.84
C VAL A 54 -11.71 -22.51 6.85
N THR A 55 -12.51 -23.15 7.70
CA THR A 55 -12.56 -24.63 7.78
C THR A 55 -13.17 -25.24 6.51
N LYS A 56 -14.18 -24.59 5.92
CA LYS A 56 -14.85 -25.04 4.69
C LYS A 56 -13.98 -24.87 3.44
N TRP A 57 -13.26 -23.75 3.31
CA TRP A 57 -12.52 -23.39 2.10
C TRP A 57 -11.02 -23.17 2.36
N LYS A 58 -10.40 -24.07 3.13
CA LYS A 58 -9.03 -23.92 3.63
C LYS A 58 -7.98 -23.58 2.56
N TRP A 59 -8.13 -24.12 1.34
CA TRP A 59 -7.21 -23.91 0.22
C TRP A 59 -7.19 -22.48 -0.35
N LEU A 60 -8.24 -21.69 -0.08
CA LEU A 60 -8.34 -20.29 -0.49
C LEU A 60 -7.78 -19.31 0.54
N TYR A 61 -7.16 -19.81 1.62
CA TYR A 61 -6.61 -18.99 2.69
C TYR A 61 -5.13 -19.30 2.91
N VAL A 62 -4.32 -18.24 2.99
CA VAL A 62 -2.89 -18.32 3.29
C VAL A 62 -2.58 -17.72 4.66
N PRO A 63 -1.46 -18.10 5.31
CA PRO A 63 -1.06 -17.51 6.59
C PRO A 63 -0.91 -15.99 6.49
N LYS A 64 -1.39 -15.26 7.51
CA LYS A 64 -1.22 -13.80 7.54
C LYS A 64 0.26 -13.39 7.58
N SER A 65 1.15 -14.20 8.14
CA SER A 65 2.59 -13.91 8.11
C SER A 65 3.16 -13.75 6.70
N TRP A 66 2.48 -14.24 5.66
CA TRP A 66 2.87 -14.05 4.26
C TRP A 66 2.75 -12.60 3.78
N PHE A 67 2.24 -11.66 4.60
CA PHE A 67 2.43 -10.22 4.35
C PHE A 67 3.92 -9.87 4.13
N LEU A 68 4.85 -10.62 4.74
CA LEU A 68 6.29 -10.47 4.50
C LEU A 68 6.67 -10.62 3.01
N HIS A 69 5.99 -11.49 2.26
CA HIS A 69 6.29 -11.72 0.84
C HIS A 69 6.05 -10.47 0.00
N PHE A 70 5.02 -9.68 0.32
CA PHE A 70 4.73 -8.43 -0.39
C PHE A 70 5.89 -7.45 -0.26
N TYR A 71 6.42 -7.31 0.95
CA TYR A 71 7.50 -6.37 1.23
C TYR A 71 8.85 -6.86 0.68
N ILE A 72 9.10 -8.18 0.65
CA ILE A 72 10.26 -8.74 -0.05
C ILE A 72 10.18 -8.46 -1.56
N LEU A 73 8.99 -8.64 -2.16
CA LEU A 73 8.76 -8.36 -3.58
C LEU A 73 8.98 -6.87 -3.88
N ASP A 74 8.38 -5.99 -3.08
CA ASP A 74 8.53 -4.53 -3.17
C ASP A 74 9.99 -4.11 -3.08
N PHE A 75 10.71 -4.57 -2.04
CA PHE A 75 12.13 -4.33 -1.86
C PHE A 75 12.96 -4.78 -3.07
N THR A 76 12.63 -5.96 -3.61
CA THR A 76 13.35 -6.53 -4.76
C THR A 76 13.15 -5.66 -6.00
N TRP A 77 11.90 -5.24 -6.27
CA TRP A 77 11.61 -4.34 -7.39
C TRP A 77 12.25 -2.97 -7.21
N ALA A 78 12.15 -2.37 -6.02
CA ALA A 78 12.77 -1.09 -5.71
C ALA A 78 14.29 -1.15 -5.89
N LEU A 79 14.95 -2.21 -5.41
CA LEU A 79 16.38 -2.42 -5.58
C LEU A 79 16.76 -2.59 -7.06
N ILE A 80 16.03 -3.42 -7.82
CA ILE A 80 16.26 -3.57 -9.27
C ILE A 80 16.10 -2.22 -9.97
N GLY A 81 15.04 -1.48 -9.65
CA GLY A 81 14.81 -0.15 -10.20
C GLY A 81 15.95 0.81 -9.90
N LEU A 82 16.43 0.88 -8.65
CA LEU A 82 17.56 1.73 -8.27
C LEU A 82 18.85 1.35 -8.99
N LEU A 83 19.09 0.06 -9.23
CA LEU A 83 20.24 -0.42 -10.01
C LEU A 83 20.15 -0.04 -11.49
N LEU A 84 18.94 0.01 -12.05
CA LEU A 84 18.71 0.39 -13.44
C LEU A 84 18.73 1.91 -13.65
N VAL A 85 18.02 2.65 -12.80
CA VAL A 85 17.83 4.12 -12.90
C VAL A 85 19.02 4.89 -12.32
N GLY A 86 19.71 4.30 -11.34
CA GLY A 86 20.72 4.99 -10.54
C GLY A 86 20.13 5.88 -9.45
N VAL A 87 21.00 6.30 -8.52
CA VAL A 87 20.66 7.25 -7.46
C VAL A 87 20.96 8.66 -7.93
N ASN A 88 19.92 9.41 -8.27
CA ASN A 88 20.01 10.78 -8.79
C ASN A 88 18.77 11.58 -8.37
N SER A 89 18.63 12.83 -8.83
CA SER A 89 17.50 13.70 -8.49
C SER A 89 16.28 13.55 -9.42
N SER A 90 16.21 12.46 -10.19
CA SER A 90 15.06 12.17 -11.05
C SER A 90 13.83 11.74 -10.23
N ARG A 91 12.63 11.88 -10.81
CA ARG A 91 11.39 11.42 -10.16
C ARG A 91 11.46 9.93 -9.89
N SER A 92 11.86 9.16 -10.90
CA SER A 92 11.97 7.71 -10.81
C SER A 92 12.87 7.28 -9.66
N SER A 93 14.06 7.91 -9.52
CA SER A 93 14.99 7.60 -8.44
C SER A 93 14.41 7.93 -7.06
N ILE A 94 13.76 9.10 -6.90
CA ILE A 94 13.12 9.50 -5.64
C ILE A 94 12.05 8.49 -5.20
N ILE A 95 11.16 8.08 -6.11
CA ILE A 95 10.10 7.10 -5.81
C ILE A 95 10.69 5.75 -5.44
N LEU A 96 11.70 5.28 -6.17
CA LEU A 96 12.34 4.01 -5.89
C LEU A 96 13.10 4.03 -4.55
N ILE A 97 13.66 5.17 -4.14
CA ILE A 97 14.23 5.35 -2.79
C ILE A 97 13.13 5.26 -1.73
N PHE A 98 11.98 5.91 -1.93
CA PHE A 98 10.85 5.83 -1.01
C PHE A 98 10.36 4.38 -0.85
N ASN A 99 10.13 3.68 -1.96
CA ASN A 99 9.70 2.28 -1.96
C ASN A 99 10.75 1.37 -1.31
N PHE A 100 12.05 1.59 -1.59
CA PHE A 100 13.13 0.83 -0.97
C PHE A 100 13.17 1.01 0.54
N LEU A 101 13.09 2.25 1.04
CA LEU A 101 13.12 2.53 2.47
C LEU A 101 11.86 2.03 3.19
N GLN A 102 10.69 2.21 2.58
CA GLN A 102 9.42 1.71 3.12
C GLN A 102 9.44 0.19 3.20
N SER A 103 9.76 -0.50 2.11
CA SER A 103 9.79 -1.96 2.05
C SER A 103 10.82 -2.55 3.01
N LEU A 104 12.04 -1.99 3.09
CA LEU A 104 13.07 -2.43 4.03
C LEU A 104 12.60 -2.34 5.48
N ARG A 105 12.01 -1.20 5.86
CA ARG A 105 11.42 -1.03 7.20
C ARG A 105 10.29 -2.03 7.43
N ARG A 106 9.38 -2.20 6.47
CA ARG A 106 8.22 -3.11 6.59
C ARG A 106 8.65 -4.58 6.66
N ILE A 107 9.72 -4.99 5.98
CA ILE A 107 10.35 -6.31 6.15
C ILE A 107 10.80 -6.48 7.59
N TYR A 108 11.56 -5.52 8.13
CA TYR A 108 12.03 -5.55 9.52
C TYR A 108 10.86 -5.64 10.50
N GLU A 109 9.84 -4.78 10.34
CA GLU A 109 8.66 -4.77 11.20
C GLU A 109 7.87 -6.08 11.12
N CYS A 110 7.73 -6.68 9.93
CA CYS A 110 7.03 -7.96 9.79
C CYS A 110 7.82 -9.12 10.41
N ALA A 111 9.15 -9.11 10.28
CA ALA A 111 10.00 -10.17 10.78
C ALA A 111 10.19 -10.11 12.30
N TYR A 112 10.32 -8.90 12.88
CA TYR A 112 10.80 -8.73 14.26
C TYR A 112 9.84 -7.98 15.19
N VAL A 113 8.95 -7.13 14.66
CA VAL A 113 8.01 -6.34 15.49
C VAL A 113 6.63 -7.00 15.54
N SER A 114 6.13 -7.48 14.41
CA SER A 114 4.76 -7.93 14.24
C SER A 114 4.48 -9.28 14.90
N LYS A 115 3.52 -9.30 15.83
CA LYS A 115 3.06 -10.55 16.49
C LYS A 115 1.82 -11.12 15.79
N PHE A 116 2.05 -11.83 14.68
CA PHE A 116 0.97 -12.51 13.96
C PHE A 116 0.33 -13.62 14.80
N ALA A 117 -1.00 -13.79 14.73
CA ALA A 117 -1.62 -14.98 15.28
C ALA A 117 -1.28 -16.20 14.42
N GLU A 118 -0.94 -17.31 15.06
CA GLU A 118 -0.70 -18.61 14.40
C GLU A 118 -1.87 -19.01 13.48
N TYR A 119 -3.10 -18.75 13.92
CA TYR A 119 -4.33 -19.04 13.17
C TYR A 119 -4.84 -17.88 12.30
N SER A 120 -4.13 -16.75 12.25
CA SER A 120 -4.56 -15.60 11.44
C SER A 120 -4.35 -15.92 9.96
N LYS A 121 -5.41 -15.81 9.17
CA LYS A 121 -5.39 -16.05 7.72
C LYS A 121 -5.77 -14.81 6.92
N ILE A 122 -5.38 -14.82 5.64
CA ILE A 122 -5.81 -13.87 4.61
C ILE A 122 -6.34 -14.67 3.41
N HIS A 123 -7.40 -14.18 2.77
CA HIS A 123 -7.95 -14.81 1.58
C HIS A 123 -6.98 -14.66 0.39
N LEU A 124 -6.92 -15.65 -0.49
CA LEU A 124 -6.00 -15.70 -1.63
C LEU A 124 -6.18 -14.50 -2.58
N SER A 125 -7.42 -14.03 -2.77
CA SER A 125 -7.68 -12.83 -3.60
C SER A 125 -7.00 -11.57 -3.05
N HIS A 126 -7.06 -11.35 -1.74
CA HIS A 126 -6.35 -10.25 -1.10
C HIS A 126 -4.83 -10.42 -1.21
N TYR A 127 -4.36 -11.66 -1.10
CA TYR A 127 -2.95 -11.96 -1.28
C TYR A 127 -2.46 -11.62 -2.70
N LEU A 128 -3.18 -12.06 -3.73
CA LEU A 128 -2.85 -11.76 -5.12
C LEU A 128 -2.97 -10.26 -5.44
N ALA A 129 -4.00 -9.59 -4.90
CA ALA A 129 -4.15 -8.15 -5.05
C ALA A 129 -2.96 -7.38 -4.46
N GLY A 130 -2.44 -7.83 -3.31
CA GLY A 130 -1.20 -7.30 -2.72
C GLY A 130 0.00 -7.47 -3.67
N ILE A 131 0.21 -8.68 -4.20
CA ILE A 131 1.32 -8.95 -5.15
C ILE A 131 1.26 -8.03 -6.38
N VAL A 132 0.06 -7.89 -6.98
CA VAL A 132 -0.14 -7.00 -8.13
C VAL A 132 0.14 -5.55 -7.75
N PHE A 133 -0.36 -5.08 -6.61
CA PHE A 133 -0.18 -3.71 -6.16
C PHE A 133 1.30 -3.34 -5.96
N TYR A 134 2.07 -4.12 -5.19
CA TYR A 134 3.49 -3.83 -4.95
C TYR A 134 4.36 -3.98 -6.21
N THR A 135 3.93 -4.80 -7.17
CA THR A 135 4.56 -4.86 -8.49
C THR A 135 4.32 -3.56 -9.27
N ILE A 136 3.06 -3.09 -9.34
CA ILE A 136 2.71 -1.86 -10.05
C ILE A 136 3.38 -0.63 -9.41
N ALA A 137 3.43 -0.56 -8.08
CA ALA A 137 4.02 0.57 -7.34
C ALA A 137 5.47 0.88 -7.75
N ASN A 138 6.22 -0.13 -8.17
CA ASN A 138 7.59 0.04 -8.68
C ASN A 138 7.65 0.08 -10.21
N LEU A 139 6.90 -0.80 -10.90
CA LEU A 139 6.96 -0.88 -12.36
C LEU A 139 6.44 0.38 -13.05
N GLN A 140 5.57 1.18 -12.41
CA GLN A 140 5.10 2.46 -12.94
C GLN A 140 6.23 3.42 -13.31
N VAL A 141 7.37 3.39 -12.58
CA VAL A 141 8.55 4.24 -12.87
C VAL A 141 9.66 3.49 -13.61
N ILE A 142 9.80 2.18 -13.36
CA ILE A 142 10.84 1.35 -14.02
C ILE A 142 10.54 1.18 -15.52
N VAL A 143 9.28 0.90 -15.88
CA VAL A 143 8.92 0.57 -17.26
C VAL A 143 9.13 1.74 -18.22
N PRO A 144 8.64 2.97 -17.93
CA PRO A 144 8.94 4.13 -18.76
C PRO A 144 10.43 4.40 -18.90
N HIS A 145 11.22 4.21 -17.83
CA HIS A 145 12.67 4.37 -17.87
C HIS A 145 13.34 3.40 -18.87
N ILE A 146 12.98 2.11 -18.82
CA ILE A 146 13.50 1.08 -19.75
C ILE A 146 13.17 1.42 -21.21
N PHE A 147 11.93 1.83 -21.48
CA PHE A 147 11.50 2.05 -22.87
C PHE A 147 12.08 3.32 -23.45
N THR A 148 12.07 4.42 -22.70
CA THR A 148 12.45 5.72 -23.24
C THR A 148 13.96 5.90 -23.40
N ASN A 149 14.79 5.02 -22.82
CA ASN A 149 16.26 5.15 -22.77
C ASN A 149 16.69 6.58 -22.42
N VAL A 150 15.87 7.27 -21.61
CA VAL A 150 16.09 8.66 -21.22
C VAL A 150 17.28 8.65 -20.26
N PRO A 151 18.44 9.20 -20.65
CA PRO A 151 19.48 9.49 -19.67
C PRO A 151 18.83 10.38 -18.61
N GLY A 152 19.14 10.14 -17.33
CA GLY A 152 18.46 10.78 -16.18
C GLY A 152 18.34 12.31 -16.25
N ASP A 153 19.09 12.96 -17.14
CA ASP A 153 19.03 14.38 -17.47
C ASP A 153 17.78 14.84 -18.25
N SER A 154 16.97 13.92 -18.80
CA SER A 154 15.78 14.27 -19.60
C SER A 154 14.45 14.18 -18.84
N GLU A 155 14.45 13.69 -17.59
CA GLU A 155 13.30 13.86 -16.71
C GLU A 155 13.23 15.32 -16.25
N THR A 156 12.07 15.97 -16.36
CA THR A 156 11.93 17.36 -15.93
C THR A 156 12.28 17.47 -14.44
N VAL A 157 13.17 18.39 -14.10
CA VAL A 157 13.62 18.65 -12.72
C VAL A 157 12.42 18.70 -11.76
N VAL A 158 12.50 17.92 -10.69
CA VAL A 158 11.48 17.91 -9.63
C VAL A 158 11.48 19.27 -8.94
N PRO A 159 10.35 19.99 -8.88
CA PRO A 159 10.27 21.25 -8.16
C PRO A 159 10.69 21.08 -6.69
N GLN A 160 11.50 21.99 -6.17
CA GLN A 160 12.01 21.89 -4.79
C GLN A 160 10.90 21.83 -3.75
N TRP A 161 9.79 22.55 -3.98
CA TRP A 161 8.63 22.52 -3.08
C TRP A 161 7.96 21.14 -3.05
N SER A 162 7.87 20.45 -4.20
CA SER A 162 7.22 19.15 -4.27
C SER A 162 8.11 18.09 -3.63
N LEU A 163 9.43 18.17 -3.83
CA LEU A 163 10.38 17.32 -3.12
C LEU A 163 10.32 17.53 -1.60
N PHE A 164 10.27 18.78 -1.14
CA PHE A 164 10.16 19.09 0.29
C PHE A 164 8.86 18.55 0.90
N LEU A 165 7.73 18.79 0.24
CA LEU A 165 6.42 18.31 0.69
C LEU A 165 6.36 16.77 0.70
N ALA A 166 6.76 16.12 -0.38
CA ALA A 166 6.78 14.67 -0.48
C ALA A 166 7.69 14.05 0.58
N SER A 167 8.91 14.56 0.75
CA SER A 167 9.83 14.06 1.78
C SER A 167 9.25 14.22 3.18
N SER A 168 8.59 15.35 3.46
CA SER A 168 7.95 15.61 4.75
C SER A 168 6.80 14.62 5.02
N LEU A 169 5.92 14.40 4.03
CA LEU A 169 4.82 13.43 4.12
C LEU A 169 5.34 12.00 4.31
N PHE A 170 6.34 11.60 3.51
CA PHE A 170 6.95 10.28 3.57
C PHE A 170 7.60 10.01 4.93
N ILE A 171 8.40 10.96 5.43
CA ILE A 171 9.07 10.84 6.74
C ILE A 171 8.04 10.78 7.86
N MET A 172 7.05 11.68 7.86
CA MET A 172 6.00 11.71 8.87
C MET A 172 5.20 10.41 8.91
N GLY A 173 4.71 9.93 7.76
CA GLY A 173 4.00 8.66 7.66
C GLY A 173 4.88 7.48 8.07
N THR A 174 6.11 7.42 7.58
CA THR A 174 7.05 6.32 7.91
C THR A 174 7.33 6.21 9.41
N ILE A 175 7.61 7.34 10.07
CA ILE A 175 7.93 7.35 11.50
C ILE A 175 6.71 7.04 12.36
N ASP A 176 5.57 7.71 12.13
CA ASP A 176 4.37 7.47 12.95
C ASP A 176 3.87 6.03 12.75
N GLN A 177 3.94 5.52 11.52
CA GLN A 177 3.54 4.14 11.24
C GLN A 177 4.41 3.12 11.98
N PHE A 178 5.73 3.31 12.03
CA PHE A 178 6.63 2.44 12.80
C PHE A 178 6.25 2.43 14.28
N PHE A 179 6.02 3.61 14.88
CA PHE A 179 5.59 3.71 16.28
C PHE A 179 4.22 3.09 16.51
N ASN A 180 3.27 3.28 15.58
CA ASN A 180 1.96 2.66 15.62
C ASN A 180 2.07 1.13 15.59
N HIS A 181 2.94 0.54 14.75
CA HIS A 181 3.17 -0.90 14.73
C HIS A 181 3.84 -1.43 15.99
N CYS A 182 4.84 -0.73 16.52
CA CYS A 182 5.46 -1.07 17.81
C CYS A 182 4.42 -1.04 18.95
N HIS A 183 3.56 -0.01 18.98
CA HIS A 183 2.46 0.07 19.94
C HIS A 183 1.51 -1.12 19.81
N LEU A 184 1.02 -1.40 18.60
CA LEU A 184 0.11 -2.51 18.33
C LEU A 184 0.72 -3.88 18.70
N ALA A 185 2.01 -4.07 18.49
CA ALA A 185 2.73 -5.30 18.85
C ALA A 185 2.86 -5.50 20.37
N ASN A 186 2.86 -4.42 21.15
CA ASN A 186 2.95 -4.46 22.61
C ASN A 186 1.59 -4.57 23.30
N LEU A 187 0.50 -4.28 22.60
CA LEU A 187 -0.84 -4.46 23.15
C LEU A 187 -1.17 -5.93 23.38
N LYS A 188 -1.91 -6.19 24.47
CA LYS A 188 -2.62 -7.46 24.59
C LYS A 188 -3.53 -7.62 23.39
N LYS A 189 -3.43 -8.78 22.74
CA LYS A 189 -4.09 -9.06 21.46
C LYS A 189 -5.57 -8.67 21.47
N TYR A 190 -5.98 -7.95 20.42
CA TYR A 190 -7.33 -7.45 20.21
C TYR A 190 -7.84 -6.44 21.25
N THR A 191 -6.94 -5.77 21.96
CA THR A 191 -7.28 -4.56 22.71
C THR A 191 -7.38 -3.39 21.73
N ALA A 192 -8.24 -2.42 22.04
CA ALA A 192 -8.32 -1.19 21.27
C ALA A 192 -7.06 -0.34 21.54
N PRO A 193 -6.37 0.16 20.50
CA PRO A 193 -5.24 1.05 20.67
C PRO A 193 -5.69 2.45 21.13
N SER A 194 -4.83 3.15 21.87
CA SER A 194 -5.13 4.47 22.44
C SER A 194 -3.96 5.46 22.42
N PHE A 195 -2.86 5.09 21.76
CA PHE A 195 -1.67 5.92 21.57
C PHE A 195 -1.82 6.86 20.37
N GLY A 196 -1.30 8.09 20.47
CA GLY A 196 -1.23 9.03 19.35
C GLY A 196 -2.58 9.25 18.66
N LEU A 197 -2.58 9.15 17.32
CA LEU A 197 -3.77 9.31 16.49
C LEU A 197 -4.85 8.25 16.75
N PHE A 198 -4.55 7.12 17.38
CA PHE A 198 -5.59 6.14 17.74
C PHE A 198 -6.67 6.67 18.70
N ARG A 199 -6.40 7.80 19.37
CA ARG A 199 -7.39 8.52 20.17
C ARG A 199 -8.50 9.16 19.32
N TYR A 200 -8.20 9.44 18.05
CA TYR A 200 -9.09 10.11 17.11
C TYR A 200 -9.60 9.17 16.01
N VAL A 201 -8.74 8.27 15.51
CA VAL A 201 -9.07 7.32 14.45
C VAL A 201 -8.92 5.86 14.89
N VAL A 202 -9.70 4.95 14.33
CA VAL A 202 -9.59 3.50 14.65
C VAL A 202 -8.29 2.89 14.12
N CYS A 203 -7.83 3.32 12.94
CA CYS A 203 -6.67 2.75 12.25
C CYS A 203 -5.62 3.82 11.90
N ALA A 204 -4.91 4.38 12.89
CA ALA A 204 -3.88 5.41 12.66
C ALA A 204 -2.81 4.99 11.64
N HIS A 205 -2.21 3.81 11.81
CA HIS A 205 -1.25 3.23 10.85
C HIS A 205 -1.72 3.14 9.38
N TYR A 206 -3.02 3.12 9.11
CA TYR A 206 -3.54 3.15 7.74
C TYR A 206 -3.58 4.56 7.16
N PHE A 207 -3.79 5.57 8.00
CA PHE A 207 -3.63 6.96 7.60
C PHE A 207 -2.18 7.24 7.20
N ASP A 208 -1.23 6.72 7.97
CA ASP A 208 0.19 6.88 7.66
C ASP A 208 0.59 6.29 6.29
N GLU A 209 -0.01 5.15 5.92
CA GLU A 209 0.20 4.55 4.60
C GLU A 209 -0.35 5.46 3.49
N ILE A 210 -1.50 6.13 3.72
CA ILE A 210 -2.04 7.12 2.77
C ILE A 210 -1.05 8.28 2.59
N LEU A 211 -0.42 8.76 3.67
CA LEU A 211 0.58 9.84 3.60
C LEU A 211 1.81 9.42 2.79
N ILE A 212 2.27 8.17 2.94
CA ILE A 212 3.40 7.63 2.20
C ILE A 212 3.10 7.59 0.69
N TYR A 213 1.96 7.03 0.28
CA TYR A 213 1.61 7.01 -1.15
C TYR A 213 1.21 8.40 -1.68
N LEU A 214 0.71 9.30 -0.83
CA LEU A 214 0.51 10.71 -1.18
C LEU A 214 1.83 11.41 -1.52
N ALA A 215 2.90 11.09 -0.80
CA ALA A 215 4.23 11.60 -1.13
C ALA A 215 4.67 11.19 -2.54
N GLU A 216 4.40 9.95 -2.97
CA GLU A 216 4.73 9.49 -4.32
C GLU A 216 3.97 10.26 -5.40
N TYR A 217 2.66 10.45 -5.22
CA TYR A 217 1.85 11.23 -6.17
C TYR A 217 2.27 12.70 -6.26
N VAL A 218 2.68 13.31 -5.16
CA VAL A 218 3.20 14.70 -5.17
C VAL A 218 4.40 14.84 -6.13
N ILE A 219 5.21 13.79 -6.28
CA ILE A 219 6.36 13.74 -7.19
C ILE A 219 5.95 13.39 -8.63
N LEU A 220 5.11 12.36 -8.81
CA LEU A 220 4.77 11.79 -10.12
C LEU A 220 3.65 12.54 -10.85
N GLN A 221 2.55 12.84 -10.16
CA GLN A 221 1.39 13.58 -10.66
C GLN A 221 0.75 12.99 -11.94
N ASP A 222 0.88 11.68 -12.15
CA ASP A 222 0.28 10.98 -13.28
C ASP A 222 -0.98 10.17 -12.88
N SER A 223 -1.68 9.65 -13.88
CA SER A 223 -2.92 8.87 -13.66
C SER A 223 -2.69 7.59 -12.87
N THR A 224 -1.55 6.91 -13.06
CA THR A 224 -1.26 5.64 -12.39
C THR A 224 -1.00 5.85 -10.90
N SER A 225 -0.17 6.83 -10.56
CA SER A 225 0.14 7.22 -9.18
C SER A 225 -1.10 7.76 -8.44
N PHE A 226 -2.01 8.47 -9.13
CA PHE A 226 -3.30 8.83 -8.56
C PHE A 226 -4.15 7.59 -8.23
N LEU A 227 -4.23 6.62 -9.14
CA LEU A 227 -4.97 5.37 -8.93
C LEU A 227 -4.36 4.51 -7.81
N ILE A 228 -3.05 4.57 -7.60
CA ILE A 228 -2.37 3.91 -6.47
C ILE A 228 -2.90 4.47 -5.14
N ILE A 229 -2.95 5.79 -4.98
CA ILE A 229 -3.51 6.41 -3.76
C ILE A 229 -4.97 6.03 -3.59
N LEU A 230 -5.77 6.12 -4.67
CA LEU A 230 -7.18 5.77 -4.60
C LEU A 230 -7.37 4.31 -4.17
N TRP A 231 -6.57 3.39 -4.71
CA TRP A 231 -6.55 1.99 -4.29
C TRP A 231 -6.20 1.85 -2.80
N VAL A 232 -5.16 2.54 -2.31
CA VAL A 232 -4.76 2.49 -0.89
C VAL A 232 -5.89 2.97 0.00
N ILE A 233 -6.53 4.10 -0.32
CA ILE A 233 -7.66 4.65 0.43
C ILE A 233 -8.84 3.66 0.45
N VAL A 234 -9.19 3.08 -0.69
CA VAL A 234 -10.34 2.16 -0.81
C VAL A 234 -10.07 0.85 -0.08
N ASN A 235 -8.90 0.23 -0.29
CA ASN A 235 -8.53 -1.06 0.28
C ASN A 235 -8.34 -0.98 1.81
N LEU A 236 -7.60 0.02 2.29
CA LEU A 236 -7.42 0.24 3.73
C LEU A 236 -8.71 0.75 4.38
N GLY A 237 -9.49 1.57 3.68
CA GLY A 237 -10.79 2.04 4.15
C GLY A 237 -11.78 0.91 4.38
N ALA A 238 -11.83 -0.08 3.48
CA ALA A 238 -12.62 -1.30 3.68
C ALA A 238 -12.15 -2.07 4.92
N SER A 239 -10.83 -2.27 5.06
CA SER A 239 -10.22 -2.95 6.23
C SER A 239 -10.47 -2.19 7.55
N ALA A 240 -10.46 -0.87 7.52
CA ALA A 240 -10.70 0.00 8.68
C ALA A 240 -12.16 -0.05 9.13
N CYS A 241 -13.11 -0.09 8.18
CA CYS A 241 -14.53 -0.26 8.48
C CYS A 241 -14.79 -1.58 9.24
N GLU A 242 -14.23 -2.69 8.75
CA GLU A 242 -14.36 -4.00 9.42
C GLU A 242 -13.67 -4.01 10.79
N THR A 243 -12.54 -3.29 10.91
CA THR A 243 -11.85 -3.14 12.20
C THR A 243 -12.69 -2.34 13.22
N ARG A 244 -13.38 -1.29 12.78
CA ARG A 244 -14.30 -0.53 13.64
C ARG A 244 -15.47 -1.38 14.10
N LYS A 245 -16.11 -2.12 13.19
CA LYS A 245 -17.20 -3.05 13.52
C LYS A 245 -16.76 -4.04 14.60
N PHE A 246 -15.60 -4.67 14.43
CA PHE A 246 -15.03 -5.59 15.41
C PHE A 246 -14.89 -4.97 16.81
N TYR A 247 -14.35 -3.75 16.92
CA TYR A 247 -14.19 -3.11 18.23
C TYR A 247 -15.52 -2.65 18.84
N MET A 248 -16.47 -2.20 18.02
CA MET A 248 -17.82 -1.84 18.47
C MET A 248 -18.59 -3.06 19.00
N GLU A 249 -18.52 -4.20 18.32
CA GLU A 249 -19.11 -5.47 18.79
C GLU A 249 -18.53 -5.91 20.13
N LYS A 250 -17.22 -5.69 20.33
CA LYS A 250 -16.53 -5.94 21.60
C LYS A 250 -16.79 -4.86 22.66
N ARG A 251 -17.60 -3.84 22.37
CA ARG A 251 -17.86 -2.67 23.25
C ARG A 251 -16.58 -1.97 23.72
N SER A 252 -15.55 -1.97 22.88
CA SER A 252 -14.29 -1.28 23.16
C SER A 252 -14.40 0.21 22.87
N ILE A 253 -13.73 1.05 23.66
CA ILE A 253 -13.62 2.48 23.40
C ILE A 253 -12.56 2.68 22.32
N VAL A 254 -12.95 3.31 21.20
CA VAL A 254 -12.08 3.62 20.06
C VAL A 254 -12.30 5.06 19.62
N GLY A 255 -11.38 5.60 18.81
CA GLY A 255 -11.52 6.94 18.24
C GLY A 255 -12.85 7.12 17.46
N PRO A 256 -13.39 8.35 17.43
CA PRO A 256 -14.66 8.66 16.76
C PRO A 256 -14.63 8.46 15.24
N PHE A 257 -13.47 8.68 14.61
CA PHE A 257 -13.25 8.54 13.17
C PHE A 257 -12.64 7.16 12.83
N ILE A 258 -12.77 6.71 11.59
CA ILE A 258 -12.31 5.39 11.12
C ILE A 258 -10.83 5.43 10.76
N MET A 259 -10.44 6.37 9.90
CA MET A 259 -9.10 6.39 9.30
C MET A 259 -8.57 7.81 9.06
N ILE A 260 -9.38 8.76 8.58
CA ILE A 260 -8.92 10.13 8.31
C ILE A 260 -9.38 11.04 9.45
N PRO A 261 -8.46 11.63 10.23
CA PRO A 261 -8.82 12.50 11.35
C PRO A 261 -9.77 13.63 10.91
N LEU A 262 -10.82 13.87 11.70
CA LEU A 262 -11.80 14.95 11.48
C LEU A 262 -12.67 14.83 10.20
N VAL A 263 -12.49 13.79 9.41
CA VAL A 263 -13.23 13.60 8.14
C VAL A 263 -13.99 12.29 8.14
N TRP A 264 -13.29 11.17 8.37
CA TRP A 264 -13.84 9.84 8.19
C TRP A 264 -13.33 8.82 9.19
#